data_AF-A0AAW2PK27-F1
#
_entry.id   AF-A0AAW2PK27-F1
#
_cell.length_a   1.000
_cell.length_b   1.000
_cell.length_c   1.000
_cell.angle_alpha   90.00
_cell.angle_beta   90.00
_cell.angle_gamma   90.00
#
_symmetry.space_group_name_H-M   'P 1'
#
loop_
_entity.id
_entity.type
_entity.pdbx_description
1 polymer ?
#
loop_
_entity_poly.entity_id
_entity_poly.type
_entity_poly.pdbx_seq_one_letter_code
_entity_poly.pdbx_strand_id
1 'polypeptide(L)' 'MGDFNTIVDMSEVCGASGDIGAAMDEFKGCLTETGFIILPIQGNTFTWHNCNTDSRSLWKRLDRMLVNDR' A
#
# COMPACT_ATOMS: atom_id res chain seq x y z
N MET A 1 -7.51 6.39 9.00
CA MET A 1 -6.74 5.13 9.04
C MET A 1 -7.60 4.02 8.48
N GLY A 2 -7.03 3.09 7.74
CA GLY A 2 -7.75 1.92 7.26
C GLY A 2 -6.95 1.09 6.27
N ASP A 3 -7.57 0.01 5.81
CA ASP A 3 -7.09 -0.83 4.71
C ASP A 3 -7.58 -0.27 3.38
N PHE A 4 -6.64 0.05 2.49
CA PHE A 4 -6.92 0.63 1.17
C PHE A 4 -6.80 -0.41 0.04
N ASN A 5 -6.44 -1.66 0.34
CA ASN A 5 -6.24 -2.75 -0.61
C ASN A 5 -5.32 -2.41 -1.81
N THR A 6 -4.46 -1.40 -1.67
CA THR A 6 -3.56 -0.93 -2.73
C THR A 6 -2.22 -0.44 -2.18
N ILE A 7 -1.18 -0.59 -3.01
CA ILE A 7 0.16 -0.05 -2.75
C ILE A 7 0.30 1.34 -3.40
N VAL A 8 1.21 2.17 -2.91
CA VAL A 8 1.62 3.44 -3.53
C VAL A 8 3.02 3.38 -4.12
N ASP A 9 3.82 2.37 -3.79
CA ASP A 9 5.15 2.22 -4.35
C ASP A 9 5.54 0.75 -4.45
N MET A 10 6.33 0.38 -5.47
CA MET A 10 6.75 -1.02 -5.66
C MET A 10 7.63 -1.55 -4.52
N SER A 11 8.24 -0.68 -3.71
CA SER A 11 8.91 -1.07 -2.46
C SER A 11 7.96 -1.63 -1.40
N GLU A 12 6.66 -1.43 -1.55
CA GLU A 12 5.62 -1.89 -0.64
C GLU A 12 5.04 -3.27 -1.00
N VAL A 13 5.60 -3.92 -2.01
CA VAL A 13 5.28 -5.29 -2.38
C VAL A 13 6.54 -6.14 -2.37
N CYS A 14 6.45 -7.33 -1.78
CA CYS A 14 7.51 -8.32 -1.81
C CYS A 14 6.93 -9.67 -2.23
N GLY A 15 7.47 -10.24 -3.31
CA GLY A 15 6.94 -11.42 -3.98
C GLY A 15 6.30 -11.10 -5.33
N ALA A 16 5.87 -12.15 -6.05
CA ALA A 16 5.21 -11.97 -7.34
C ALA A 16 3.78 -11.45 -7.13
N SER A 17 3.52 -10.22 -7.55
CA SER A 17 2.18 -9.65 -7.62
C SER A 17 1.73 -9.59 -9.08
N GLY A 18 0.42 -9.71 -9.31
CA GLY A 18 -0.18 -9.41 -10.62
C GLY A 18 -0.09 -7.92 -10.95
N ASP A 19 -0.80 -7.50 -12.00
CA ASP A 19 -0.90 -6.09 -12.35
C ASP A 19 -1.59 -5.30 -11.23
N ILE A 20 -0.87 -4.34 -10.67
CA ILE A 20 -1.29 -3.44 -9.58
C ILE A 20 -1.11 -1.97 -9.97
N GLY A 21 -0.67 -1.69 -11.20
CA GLY A 21 -0.33 -0.34 -11.64
C GLY A 21 -1.54 0.59 -11.66
N ALA A 22 -2.64 0.13 -12.28
CA ALA A 22 -3.87 0.93 -12.39
C ALA A 22 -4.44 1.33 -11.03
N ALA A 23 -4.54 0.39 -10.07
CA ALA A 23 -5.05 0.67 -8.73
C ALA A 23 -4.10 1.57 -7.92
N MET A 24 -2.79 1.46 -8.15
CA MET A 24 -1.79 2.35 -7.53
C MET A 24 -1.91 3.78 -8.06
N ASP A 25 -2.07 3.94 -9.38
CA ASP A 25 -2.18 5.25 -10.02
C ASP A 25 -3.50 5.95 -9.66
N GLU A 26 -4.61 5.23 -9.65
CA GLU A 26 -5.91 5.75 -9.18
C GLU A 26 -5.81 6.26 -7.74
N PHE A 27 -5.19 5.47 -6.86
CA PHE A 27 -5.06 5.85 -5.45
C PHE A 27 -4.15 7.08 -5.26
N LYS A 28 -3.03 7.16 -5.99
CA LYS A 28 -2.15 8.34 -6.00
C LYS A 28 -2.88 9.59 -6.53
N GLY A 29 -3.71 9.42 -7.55
CA GLY A 29 -4.58 10.48 -8.07
C GLY A 29 -5.49 11.02 -6.97
N CYS A 30 -6.21 10.14 -6.29
CA CYS A 30 -7.09 10.50 -5.18
C CYS A 30 -6.35 11.24 -4.05
N LEU A 31 -5.17 10.76 -3.64
CA LEU A 31 -4.36 11.44 -2.62
C LEU A 31 -3.95 12.85 -3.05
N THR A 32 -3.61 13.02 -4.33
CA THR A 32 -3.22 14.32 -4.89
C THR A 32 -4.42 15.27 -4.96
N GLU A 33 -5.57 14.80 -5.41
CA GLU A 33 -6.81 15.59 -5.53
C GLU A 33 -7.37 16.03 -4.18
N THR A 34 -7.28 15.16 -3.18
CA THR A 34 -7.77 15.43 -1.81
C THR A 34 -6.79 16.20 -0.95
N GLY A 35 -5.49 16.21 -1.31
CA GLY A 35 -4.44 16.79 -0.48
C GLY A 35 -4.12 15.96 0.77
N PHE A 36 -4.48 14.68 0.80
CA PHE A 36 -4.16 13.80 1.92
C PHE A 36 -2.68 13.42 1.94
N ILE A 37 -2.09 13.47 3.13
CA ILE A 37 -0.73 13.04 3.38
C ILE A 37 -0.75 11.64 4.00
N ILE A 38 0.06 10.74 3.44
CA ILE A 38 0.33 9.43 4.06
C ILE A 38 1.33 9.63 5.19
N LEU A 39 0.97 9.27 6.41
CA LEU A 39 1.92 9.26 7.51
C LEU A 39 2.95 8.12 7.32
N PRO A 40 4.25 8.39 7.54
CA PRO A 40 5.26 7.36 7.52
C PRO A 40 5.04 6.35 8.65
N ILE A 41 5.15 5.07 8.34
CA ILE A 41 5.14 3.98 9.33
C ILE A 41 6.53 3.88 9.99
N GLN A 42 6.52 3.59 11.29
CA GLN A 42 7.68 3.06 12.00
C GLN A 42 7.47 1.57 12.29
N GLY A 43 8.51 0.75 12.07
CA GLY A 43 8.46 -0.70 12.29
C GLY A 43 8.22 -1.49 11.01
N ASN A 44 7.37 -2.51 11.07
CA ASN A 44 7.14 -3.43 9.95
C ASN A 44 6.53 -2.70 8.74
N THR A 45 7.21 -2.79 7.60
CA THR A 45 6.80 -2.13 6.36
C THR A 45 5.56 -2.77 5.74
N PHE A 46 5.32 -4.06 5.92
CA PHE A 46 4.18 -4.78 5.36
C PHE A 46 3.10 -5.01 6.41
N THR A 47 1.83 -4.91 6.00
CA THR A 47 0.67 -5.05 6.90
C THR A 47 -0.21 -6.24 6.53
N TRP A 48 -0.01 -6.81 5.36
CA TRP A 48 -0.74 -7.97 4.86
C TRP A 48 0.19 -9.03 4.28
N HIS A 49 -0.13 -10.30 4.52
CA HIS A 49 0.52 -11.48 3.94
C HIS A 49 -0.56 -12.45 3.44
N ASN A 50 -0.29 -13.12 2.33
CA ASN A 50 -1.24 -14.09 1.76
C ASN A 50 -1.23 -15.48 2.43
N CYS A 51 -0.56 -15.63 3.58
CA CYS A 51 -0.36 -16.88 4.31
C CYS A 51 0.39 -18.00 3.53
N ASN A 52 0.91 -17.72 2.34
CA ASN A 52 1.74 -18.67 1.61
C ASN A 52 3.19 -18.58 2.08
N THR A 53 3.82 -19.73 2.30
CA THR A 53 5.21 -19.83 2.76
C THR A 53 6.17 -20.32 1.68
N ASP A 54 5.66 -20.55 0.47
CA ASP A 54 6.42 -21.03 -0.69
C ASP A 54 6.84 -19.87 -1.62
N SER A 55 7.19 -20.19 -2.86
CA SER A 55 7.54 -19.18 -3.89
C SER A 55 6.41 -18.22 -4.24
N ARG A 56 5.18 -18.46 -3.76
CA ARG A 56 4.01 -17.59 -3.92
C ARG A 56 3.77 -16.70 -2.69
N SER A 57 4.66 -16.72 -1.70
CA SER A 57 4.61 -15.79 -0.56
C SER A 57 4.55 -14.35 -1.07
N LEU A 58 3.51 -13.62 -0.65
CA LEU A 58 3.26 -12.25 -1.07
C LEU A 58 2.98 -11.39 0.14
N TRP A 59 3.78 -10.34 0.28
CA TRP A 59 3.65 -9.32 1.33
C TRP A 59 3.29 -7.99 0.70
N LYS A 60 2.35 -7.27 1.31
CA LYS A 60 1.90 -5.95 0.85
C LYS A 60 1.72 -4.97 2.01
N ARG A 61 1.94 -3.67 1.75
CA ARG A 61 1.49 -2.59 2.64
C ARG A 61 0.12 -2.10 2.17
N LEU A 62 -0.93 -2.45 2.91
CA LEU A 62 -2.32 -2.11 2.57
C LEU A 62 -2.96 -1.14 3.58
N ASP A 63 -2.56 -1.23 4.84
CA ASP A 63 -3.06 -0.36 5.91
C ASP A 63 -2.29 0.96 5.94
N ARG A 64 -3.03 2.07 5.99
CA ARG A 64 -2.44 3.42 6.01
C ARG A 64 -3.16 4.35 6.97
N MET A 65 -2.40 5.31 7.49
CA MET A 65 -2.94 6.49 8.14
C MET A 65 -2.82 7.66 7.15
N LEU A 66 -3.97 8.21 6.77
CA LEU A 66 -4.06 9.44 5.98
C LEU A 66 -4.43 10.59 6.92
N VAL A 67 -3.78 11.73 6.74
CA VAL A 67 -4.06 12.97 7.48
C VAL A 67 -4.28 14.12 6.51
N ASN A 68 -5.10 15.09 6.90
CA ASN A 68 -5.21 16.36 6.16
C ASN A 68 -3.90 17.14 6.29
N ASP A 69 -3.54 17.89 5.25
CA ASP A 69 -2.41 18.82 5.28
C ASP A 69 -2.63 19.99 6.26
N ARG A 70 -3.88 20.33 6.60
CA ARG A 70 -4.27 21.23 7.72
C ARG A 70 -5.68 20.94 8.26
#